data_AF-A0A3M1HN26-F1
#
_entry.id   AF-A0A3M1HN26-F1
#
_cell.length_a   1.000
_cell.length_b   1.000
_cell.length_c   1.000
_cell.angle_alpha   90.00
_cell.angle_beta   90.00
_cell.angle_gamma   90.00
#
_symmetry.space_group_name_H-M   'P 1'
#
loop_
_entity.id
_entity.type
_entity.pdbx_description
1 polymer ?
#
loop_
_entity_poly.entity_id
_entity_poly.type
_entity_poly.pdbx_seq_one_letter_code
_entity_poly.pdbx_strand_id
1 'polypeptide(L)'
;MSFFEIPFHPRLVHFPVALLLLGGIAALVYDRWRIGWLERWGFISMLAGWLLTIPAIVTGLADKSRLEAGTPADATANQHTTTMLAMWALFGLALYWQYRWRKAWTQQRRLVWWGMVLLAIAILLLGSHLGGVLVYEMGAGVRP
;
A
#
# COMPACT_ATOMS: atom_id res chain seq x y z
N MET A 1 5.66 -25.25 17.53
CA MET A 1 5.62 -24.27 16.42
C MET A 1 6.63 -23.19 16.75
N SER A 2 7.74 -23.16 16.02
CA SER A 2 8.80 -22.19 16.30
C SER A 2 8.35 -20.80 15.82
N PHE A 3 8.81 -19.73 16.47
CA PHE A 3 8.50 -18.34 16.10
C PHE A 3 8.88 -18.00 14.63
N PHE A 4 9.68 -18.87 13.99
CA PHE A 4 10.19 -18.77 12.62
C PHE A 4 9.32 -19.45 11.55
N GLU A 5 8.28 -20.22 11.92
CA GLU A 5 7.41 -20.93 10.96
C GLU A 5 6.23 -20.09 10.45
N ILE A 6 5.99 -18.91 11.03
CA ILE A 6 4.91 -18.01 10.59
C ILE A 6 5.46 -17.07 9.51
N PRO A 7 4.84 -16.98 8.32
CA PRO A 7 5.33 -16.11 7.25
C PRO A 7 5.43 -14.67 7.77
N PHE A 8 6.59 -14.05 7.53
CA PHE A 8 6.92 -12.75 8.11
C PHE A 8 6.23 -11.61 7.35
N HIS A 9 6.08 -11.75 6.03
CA HIS A 9 5.44 -10.76 5.18
C HIS A 9 3.99 -10.42 5.62
N PRO A 10 3.06 -11.37 5.85
CA PRO A 10 1.70 -11.05 6.29
C PRO A 10 1.63 -10.24 7.60
N ARG A 11 2.63 -10.35 8.48
CA ARG A 11 2.67 -9.55 9.71
C ARG A 11 3.07 -8.10 9.44
N LEU A 12 3.98 -7.90 8.48
CA LEU A 12 4.50 -6.57 8.14
C LEU A 12 3.55 -5.71 7.32
N VAL A 13 2.58 -6.29 6.61
CA VAL A 13 1.69 -5.51 5.72
C VAL A 13 0.64 -4.67 6.47
N HIS A 14 0.28 -5.03 7.71
CA HIS A 14 -0.85 -4.40 8.41
C HIS A 14 -0.64 -2.91 8.68
N PHE A 15 0.52 -2.55 9.22
CA PHE A 15 0.87 -1.16 9.50
C PHE A 15 0.92 -0.28 8.25
N PRO A 16 1.66 -0.61 7.18
CA PRO A 16 1.66 0.21 5.97
C PRO A 16 0.28 0.31 5.32
N VAL A 17 -0.50 -0.78 5.28
CA VAL A 17 -1.88 -0.74 4.74
C VAL A 17 -2.76 0.22 5.54
N ALA A 18 -2.77 0.10 6.87
CA ALA A 18 -3.58 0.96 7.73
C ALA A 18 -3.16 2.44 7.61
N LEU A 19 -1.86 2.73 7.61
CA LEU A 19 -1.34 4.08 7.52
C LEU A 19 -1.59 4.73 6.16
N LEU A 20 -1.42 3.99 5.06
CA LEU A 20 -1.70 4.50 3.71
C LEU A 20 -3.20 4.74 3.50
N LEU A 21 -4.06 3.81 3.95
CA LEU A 21 -5.51 3.94 3.82
C LEU A 21 -6.03 5.12 4.66
N LEU A 22 -5.75 5.11 5.96
CA LEU A 22 -6.26 6.14 6.87
C LEU A 22 -5.60 7.50 6.62
N GLY A 23 -4.30 7.51 6.29
CA GLY A 23 -3.58 8.73 5.93
C GLY A 23 -4.13 9.36 4.64
N GLY A 24 -4.38 8.55 3.62
CA GLY A 24 -5.01 8.99 2.37
C GLY A 24 -6.40 9.57 2.60
N ILE A 25 -7.25 8.88 3.37
CA ILE A 25 -8.58 9.37 3.75
C ILE A 25 -8.48 10.69 4.50
N ALA A 26 -7.62 10.78 5.52
CA ALA A 26 -7.44 12.01 6.28
C ALA A 26 -6.96 13.18 5.43
N ALA A 27 -6.06 12.92 4.46
CA ALA A 27 -5.58 13.95 3.56
C ALA A 27 -6.70 14.48 2.64
N LEU A 28 -7.58 13.60 2.14
CA LEU A 28 -8.79 13.98 1.38
C LEU A 28 -9.79 14.76 2.24
N VAL A 29 -10.03 14.30 3.47
CA VAL A 29 -10.92 14.94 4.45
C VAL A 29 -10.40 16.34 4.79
N TYR A 30 -9.10 16.47 5.07
CA TYR A 30 -8.48 17.76 5.34
C TYR A 30 -8.66 18.71 4.15
N ASP A 31 -8.38 18.29 2.92
CA ASP A 31 -8.47 19.20 1.78
C ASP A 31 -9.91 19.75 1.58
N ARG A 32 -10.93 18.95 1.91
CA ARG A 32 -12.35 19.32 1.80
C ARG A 32 -12.91 20.14 2.96
N TRP A 33 -12.50 19.86 4.20
CA TRP A 33 -13.09 20.44 5.41
C TRP A 33 -12.11 21.25 6.28
N ARG A 34 -10.83 21.26 5.93
CA ARG A 34 -9.76 22.08 6.54
C ARG A 34 -9.60 21.87 8.06
N ILE A 35 -9.83 20.65 8.53
CA ILE A 35 -9.62 20.25 9.93
C ILE A 35 -8.11 20.22 10.23
N GLY A 36 -7.61 21.17 11.03
CA GLY A 36 -6.19 21.48 11.11
C GLY A 36 -5.25 20.32 11.50
N TRP A 37 -5.67 19.39 12.36
CA TRP A 37 -4.81 18.26 12.76
C TRP A 37 -4.69 17.19 11.66
N LEU A 38 -5.69 17.06 10.78
CA LEU A 38 -5.70 16.07 9.70
C LEU A 38 -4.68 16.36 8.60
N GLU A 39 -4.28 17.61 8.40
CA GLU A 39 -3.25 17.97 7.42
C GLU A 39 -1.94 17.24 7.70
N ARG A 40 -1.41 17.45 8.92
CA ARG A 40 -0.14 16.87 9.34
C ARG A 40 -0.28 15.37 9.52
N TRP A 41 -1.36 14.93 10.14
CA TRP A 41 -1.58 13.51 10.40
C TRP A 41 -1.72 12.70 9.10
N GLY A 42 -2.49 13.19 8.13
CA GLY A 42 -2.67 12.53 6.84
C GLY A 42 -1.35 12.41 6.08
N PHE A 43 -0.59 13.51 5.97
CA PHE A 43 0.71 13.50 5.29
C PHE A 43 1.73 12.58 5.99
N ILE A 44 1.88 12.69 7.31
CA ILE A 44 2.83 11.87 8.08
C ILE A 44 2.44 10.39 8.00
N SER A 45 1.15 10.06 8.09
CA SER A 45 0.68 8.68 7.99
C SER A 45 0.92 8.10 6.61
N MET A 46 0.61 8.83 5.53
CA MET A 46 0.93 8.39 4.17
C MET A 46 2.43 8.17 3.98
N LEU A 47 3.28 9.10 4.45
CA LEU A 47 4.74 8.99 4.33
C LEU A 47 5.28 7.79 5.14
N ALA A 48 4.83 7.63 6.39
CA ALA A 48 5.24 6.52 7.24
C ALA A 48 4.79 5.18 6.63
N GLY A 49 3.54 5.08 6.16
CA GLY A 49 3.03 3.87 5.50
C GLY A 49 3.80 3.55 4.22
N TRP A 50 4.13 4.55 3.41
CA TRP A 50 4.90 4.39 2.18
C TRP A 50 6.33 3.86 2.46
N LEU A 51 7.00 4.40 3.49
CA LEU A 51 8.32 3.92 3.92
C LEU A 51 8.25 2.51 4.53
N LEU A 52 7.25 2.24 5.36
CA LEU A 52 7.04 0.91 5.97
C LEU A 52 6.63 -0.16 4.95
N THR A 53 6.23 0.23 3.73
CA THR A 53 5.99 -0.73 2.64
C THR A 53 7.30 -1.35 2.13
N ILE A 54 8.46 -0.68 2.30
CA ILE A 54 9.77 -1.19 1.85
C ILE A 54 10.11 -2.57 2.46
N PRO A 55 10.10 -2.76 3.80
CA PRO A 55 10.33 -4.09 4.38
C PRO A 55 9.27 -5.12 3.98
N ALA A 56 8.02 -4.69 3.76
CA ALA A 56 6.97 -5.57 3.24
C ALA A 56 7.26 -6.04 1.80
N ILE A 57 7.78 -5.16 0.93
CA ILE A 57 8.21 -5.52 -0.43
C ILE A 57 9.34 -6.54 -0.38
N VAL A 58 10.39 -6.28 0.40
CA VAL A 58 11.56 -7.17 0.49
C VAL A 58 11.13 -8.58 0.95
N THR A 59 10.33 -8.64 2.01
CA THR A 59 9.87 -9.92 2.56
C THR A 59 8.87 -10.63 1.63
N GLY A 60 7.99 -9.90 0.97
CA GLY A 60 7.03 -10.48 0.00
C GLY A 60 7.71 -11.03 -1.25
N LEU A 61 8.74 -10.36 -1.76
CA LEU A 61 9.54 -10.88 -2.88
C LEU A 61 10.34 -12.12 -2.49
N ALA A 62 10.84 -12.20 -1.25
CA ALA A 62 11.50 -13.38 -0.72
C ALA A 62 10.55 -14.58 -0.51
N ASP A 63 9.30 -14.32 -0.10
CA ASP A 63 8.28 -15.37 -0.02
C ASP A 63 7.86 -15.83 -1.43
N LYS A 64 7.70 -14.90 -2.37
CA LYS A 64 7.35 -15.21 -3.77
C LYS A 64 8.43 -16.05 -4.47
N SER A 65 9.72 -15.82 -4.22
CA SER A 65 10.80 -16.58 -4.89
C SER A 65 10.84 -18.07 -4.52
N ARG A 66 10.06 -18.47 -3.49
CA ARG A 66 9.92 -19.86 -3.06
C ARG A 66 8.72 -20.57 -3.70
N LEU A 67 7.86 -19.83 -4.41
CA LEU A 67 6.72 -20.41 -5.12
C LEU A 67 7.20 -21.17 -6.36
N GLU A 68 6.58 -22.31 -6.62
CA GLU A 68 6.80 -23.05 -7.86
C GLU A 68 6.23 -22.24 -9.05
N ALA A 69 7.09 -22.01 -10.05
CA ALA A 69 6.76 -21.21 -11.22
C ALA A 69 5.64 -21.85 -12.05
N GLY A 70 4.75 -21.02 -12.60
CA GLY A 70 3.65 -21.49 -13.47
C GLY A 70 2.46 -22.07 -12.71
N THR A 71 2.50 -22.11 -11.37
CA THR A 71 1.35 -22.47 -10.56
C THR A 71 0.33 -21.32 -10.46
N PRO A 72 -0.95 -21.60 -10.13
CA PRO A 72 -1.94 -20.54 -9.86
C PRO A 72 -1.51 -19.57 -8.73
N ALA A 73 -0.77 -20.08 -7.75
CA ALA A 73 -0.21 -19.27 -6.67
C ALA A 73 0.85 -18.29 -7.18
N ASP A 74 1.77 -18.73 -8.04
CA ASP A 74 2.75 -17.85 -8.69
C ASP A 74 2.08 -16.78 -9.56
N ALA A 75 1.07 -17.15 -10.37
CA ALA A 75 0.31 -16.18 -11.16
C ALA A 75 -0.37 -15.10 -10.30
N THR A 76 -1.02 -15.51 -9.21
CA THR A 76 -1.68 -14.60 -8.26
C THR A 76 -0.67 -13.75 -7.50
N ALA A 77 0.49 -14.31 -7.13
CA ALA A 77 1.59 -13.58 -6.50
C ALA A 77 2.20 -12.53 -7.43
N ASN A 78 2.31 -12.84 -8.73
CA ASN A 78 2.71 -11.87 -9.75
C ASN A 78 1.71 -10.71 -9.84
N GLN A 79 0.41 -11.00 -9.92
CA GLN A 79 -0.64 -9.98 -9.92
C GLN A 79 -0.57 -9.10 -8.67
N HIS A 80 -0.55 -9.73 -7.48
CA HIS A 80 -0.41 -9.02 -6.21
C HIS A 80 0.82 -8.11 -6.19
N THR A 81 1.99 -8.62 -6.60
CA THR A 81 3.25 -7.87 -6.64
C THR A 81 3.12 -6.64 -7.53
N THR A 82 2.64 -6.81 -8.76
CA THR A 82 2.48 -5.71 -9.72
C THR A 82 1.48 -4.67 -9.21
N THR A 83 0.33 -5.11 -8.67
CA THR A 83 -0.68 -4.24 -8.08
C THR A 83 -0.10 -3.43 -6.91
N MET A 84 0.65 -4.05 -6.00
CA MET A 84 1.22 -3.38 -4.84
C MET A 84 2.36 -2.42 -5.20
N LEU A 85 3.18 -2.74 -6.22
CA LEU A 85 4.20 -1.81 -6.73
C LEU A 85 3.57 -0.60 -7.43
N ALA A 86 2.49 -0.80 -8.18
CA ALA A 86 1.73 0.30 -8.79
C ALA A 86 1.10 1.22 -7.72
N MET A 87 0.51 0.62 -6.67
CA MET A 87 0.02 1.36 -5.51
C MET A 87 1.14 2.17 -4.85
N TRP A 88 2.29 1.54 -4.59
CA TRP A 88 3.42 2.18 -3.92
C TRP A 88 3.98 3.36 -4.72
N ALA A 89 4.11 3.19 -6.05
CA ALA A 89 4.51 4.26 -6.95
C ALA A 89 3.51 5.42 -6.96
N LEU A 90 2.21 5.13 -6.98
CA LEU A 90 1.16 6.14 -7.04
C LEU A 90 1.06 6.94 -5.73
N PHE A 91 1.17 6.30 -4.56
CA PHE A 91 1.28 6.99 -3.28
C PHE A 91 2.56 7.84 -3.21
N GLY A 92 3.69 7.31 -3.68
CA GLY A 92 4.96 8.05 -3.76
C GLY A 92 4.84 9.30 -4.64
N LEU A 93 4.18 9.19 -5.79
CA LEU A 93 3.89 10.31 -6.68
C LEU A 93 2.94 11.33 -6.02
N ALA A 94 1.88 10.88 -5.34
CA ALA A 94 0.96 11.74 -4.62
C ALA A 94 1.67 12.52 -3.48
N LEU A 95 2.55 11.86 -2.72
CA LEU A 95 3.38 12.47 -1.67
C LEU A 95 4.35 13.50 -2.26
N TYR A 96 5.08 13.12 -3.32
CA TYR A 96 5.99 14.03 -4.01
C TYR A 96 5.25 15.27 -4.53
N TRP A 97 4.09 15.08 -5.16
CA TRP A 97 3.28 16.16 -5.70
C TRP A 97 2.79 17.10 -4.58
N GLN A 98 2.28 16.53 -3.49
CA GLN A 98 1.81 17.30 -2.34
C GLN A 98 2.95 18.13 -1.75
N TYR A 99 4.14 17.55 -1.59
CA TYR A 99 5.33 18.25 -1.11
C TYR A 99 5.78 19.37 -2.06
N ARG A 100 5.87 19.08 -3.37
CA ARG A 100 6.38 20.00 -4.39
C ARG A 100 5.47 21.21 -4.62
N TRP A 101 4.15 21.04 -4.47
CA TRP A 101 3.15 22.06 -4.81
C TRP A 101 2.36 22.60 -3.61
N ARG A 102 2.77 22.30 -2.37
CA ARG A 102 2.11 22.76 -1.13
C ARG A 102 1.81 24.25 -1.04
N LYS A 103 2.58 25.12 -1.72
CA LYS A 103 2.40 26.59 -1.73
C LYS A 103 1.61 27.13 -2.94
N ALA A 104 1.32 26.29 -3.94
CA ALA A 104 0.77 26.71 -5.24
C ALA A 104 -0.33 25.72 -5.71
N TRP A 105 -1.34 25.55 -4.86
CA TRP A 105 -2.40 24.57 -5.06
C TRP A 105 -3.55 25.16 -5.90
N THR A 106 -3.56 24.88 -7.20
CA THR A 106 -4.69 25.25 -8.07
C THR A 106 -5.80 24.20 -7.96
N GLN A 107 -7.02 24.56 -8.38
CA GLN A 107 -8.14 23.62 -8.41
C GLN A 107 -7.84 22.41 -9.30
N GLN A 108 -7.21 22.58 -10.48
CA GLN A 108 -6.88 21.44 -11.33
C GLN A 108 -5.86 20.50 -10.66
N ARG A 109 -4.80 21.04 -10.06
CA ARG A 109 -3.80 20.24 -9.33
C ARG A 109 -4.41 19.47 -8.18
N ARG A 110 -5.39 20.08 -7.50
CA ARG A 110 -6.17 19.42 -6.45
C ARG A 110 -6.90 18.21 -6.99
N LEU A 111 -7.68 18.36 -8.06
CA LEU A 111 -8.47 17.27 -8.63
C LEU A 111 -7.58 16.12 -9.11
N VAL A 112 -6.44 16.42 -9.74
CA VAL A 112 -5.46 15.41 -10.14
C VAL A 112 -4.90 14.68 -8.93
N TRP A 113 -4.51 15.41 -7.87
CA TRP A 113 -4.01 14.81 -6.64
C TRP A 113 -5.06 13.94 -5.93
N TRP A 114 -6.32 14.38 -5.89
CA TRP A 114 -7.44 13.57 -5.40
C TRP A 114 -7.58 12.27 -6.19
N GLY A 115 -7.55 12.36 -7.51
CA GLY A 115 -7.60 11.19 -8.39
C GLY A 115 -6.48 10.20 -8.11
N MET A 116 -5.25 10.70 -7.92
CA MET A 116 -4.09 9.86 -7.56
C MET A 116 -4.30 9.14 -6.23
N VAL A 117 -4.71 9.85 -5.18
CA VAL A 117 -4.90 9.24 -3.83
C VAL A 117 -6.05 8.24 -3.85
N LEU A 118 -7.19 8.56 -4.46
CA LEU A 118 -8.33 7.66 -4.57
C LEU A 118 -7.99 6.39 -5.36
N LEU A 119 -7.31 6.56 -6.50
CA LEU A 119 -6.84 5.43 -7.29
C LEU A 119 -5.83 4.58 -6.52
N ALA A 120 -4.90 5.19 -5.78
CA ALA A 120 -3.93 4.47 -4.95
C ALA A 120 -4.61 3.66 -3.85
N ILE A 121 -5.65 4.22 -3.20
CA ILE A 121 -6.49 3.49 -2.23
C ILE A 121 -7.21 2.33 -2.90
N ALA A 122 -7.82 2.52 -4.07
CA ALA A 122 -8.50 1.44 -4.78
C ALA A 122 -7.55 0.28 -5.12
N ILE A 123 -6.34 0.60 -5.62
CA ILE A 123 -5.29 -0.39 -5.93
C ILE A 123 -4.78 -1.05 -4.63
N LEU A 124 -4.64 -0.30 -3.53
CA LEU A 124 -4.29 -0.85 -2.22
C LEU A 124 -5.29 -1.90 -1.76
N LEU A 125 -6.60 -1.64 -1.88
CA LEU A 125 -7.65 -2.57 -1.50
C LEU A 125 -7.65 -3.82 -2.38
N LEU A 126 -7.49 -3.66 -3.71
CA LEU A 126 -7.36 -4.78 -4.64
C LEU A 126 -6.13 -5.64 -4.33
N GLY A 127 -4.97 -5.02 -4.14
CA GLY A 127 -3.74 -5.72 -3.78
C GLY A 127 -3.85 -6.44 -2.44
N SER A 128 -4.50 -5.81 -1.44
CA SER A 128 -4.77 -6.43 -0.14
C SER A 128 -5.68 -7.64 -0.25
N HIS A 129 -6.70 -7.59 -1.11
CA HIS A 129 -7.57 -8.74 -1.39
C HIS A 129 -6.78 -9.90 -2.01
N LEU A 130 -5.97 -9.64 -3.04
CA LEU A 130 -5.12 -10.66 -3.66
C LEU A 130 -4.13 -11.28 -2.66
N GLY A 131 -3.58 -10.46 -1.75
CA GLY A 131 -2.73 -10.94 -0.66
C GLY A 131 -3.49 -11.87 0.31
N GLY A 132 -4.75 -11.56 0.60
CA GLY A 132 -5.64 -12.43 1.37
C GLY A 132 -5.89 -13.77 0.67
N VAL A 133 -6.20 -13.76 -0.63
CA VAL A 133 -6.40 -14.98 -1.43
C VAL A 133 -5.15 -15.88 -1.38
N LEU A 134 -3.96 -15.30 -1.56
CA LEU A 134 -2.68 -16.03 -1.49
C LEU A 134 -2.51 -16.76 -0.16
N VAL A 135 -2.78 -16.09 0.96
CA VAL A 135 -2.57 -16.65 2.30
C VAL A 135 -3.68 -17.62 2.69
N TYR A 136 -4.94 -17.23 2.53
CA TYR A 136 -6.09 -17.95 3.09
C TYR A 136 -6.64 -19.03 2.17
N GLU A 137 -6.56 -18.85 0.85
CA GLU A 137 -7.11 -19.82 -0.12
C GLU A 137 -6.01 -20.71 -0.72
N MET A 138 -4.86 -20.12 -1.04
CA MET A 138 -3.77 -20.83 -1.72
C MET A 138 -2.68 -21.35 -0.77
N GLY A 139 -2.72 -20.95 0.51
CA GLY A 139 -1.78 -21.42 1.54
C GLY A 139 -0.34 -20.94 1.35
N ALA A 140 -0.11 -19.87 0.58
CA ALA A 140 1.21 -19.31 0.34
C ALA A 140 1.88 -18.90 1.66
N GLY A 141 3.02 -19.52 1.97
CA GLY A 141 3.76 -19.29 3.21
C GLY A 141 3.20 -20.02 4.45
N VAL A 142 2.14 -20.82 4.31
CA VAL A 142 1.52 -21.56 5.43
C VAL A 142 1.56 -23.08 5.23
N ARG A 143 1.57 -23.56 3.98
CA ARG A 143 1.71 -24.99 3.65
C ARG A 143 3.09 -25.25 3.02
N PRO A 144 3.84 -26.26 3.51
CA PRO A 144 5.11 -26.67 2.90
C PRO A 144 4.92 -27.29 1.52
#